data_AF-Q0G7V8-F1
#
_entry.id   AF-Q0G7V8-F1
#
_cell.length_a   1.000
_cell.length_b   1.000
_cell.length_c   1.000
_cell.angle_alpha   90.00
_cell.angle_beta   90.00
_cell.angle_gamma   90.00
#
_symmetry.space_group_name_H-M   'P 1'
#
loop_
_entity.id
_entity.type
_entity.pdbx_description
1 polymer ?
#
loop_
_entity_poly.entity_id
_entity_poly.type
_entity_poly.pdbx_seq_one_letter_code
_entity_poly.pdbx_strand_id
1 'polypeptide(L)'
;MRTVGVQLANQDSYSVELANIYIAEIRFGIVRQIRDPDFAESLESGLAKLMIEFTGRVRPFGQDAADLCGCLPTPYRSITPDAMIPATGIVHGMPVPIRNISDFQALGVEIIDPWSEGAV
;
A
#
# COMPACT_ATOMS: atom_id res chain seq x y z
N MET A 1 16.90 -9.14 2.47
CA MET A 1 15.45 -9.16 2.70
C MET A 1 15.19 -8.23 3.87
N ARG A 2 14.79 -6.97 3.62
CA ARG A 2 14.67 -5.94 4.66
C ARG A 2 13.23 -5.91 5.15
N THR A 3 13.04 -6.35 6.38
CA THR A 3 11.80 -6.21 7.14
C THR A 3 11.46 -4.72 7.23
N VAL A 4 10.30 -4.33 6.68
CA VAL A 4 9.74 -2.99 6.90
C VAL A 4 9.02 -3.06 8.24
N GLY A 5 9.63 -2.48 9.27
CA GLY A 5 8.97 -2.23 10.54
C GLY A 5 8.08 -1.01 10.41
N VAL A 6 6.80 -1.15 10.74
CA VAL A 6 5.89 -0.02 10.94
C VAL A 6 6.14 0.51 12.34
N GLN A 7 6.75 1.69 12.45
CA GLN A 7 6.85 2.45 13.69
C GLN A 7 5.59 3.32 13.79
N LEU A 8 4.65 2.94 14.67
CA LEU A 8 3.50 3.78 14.99
C LEU A 8 3.99 4.92 15.89
N ALA A 9 4.27 6.08 15.30
CA ALA A 9 4.39 7.32 16.04
C ALA A 9 3.01 7.67 16.61
N ASN A 10 2.94 7.73 17.93
CA ASN A 10 1.76 7.97 18.72
C ASN A 10 1.23 9.40 18.52
N GLN A 11 0.22 9.66 17.67
CA GLN A 11 -0.73 10.80 17.73
C GLN A 11 -2.07 10.47 17.01
N ASP A 12 -3.17 10.67 17.74
CA ASP A 12 -4.60 10.71 17.36
C ASP A 12 -5.14 9.66 16.35
N SER A 13 -5.78 8.62 16.88
CA SER A 13 -6.63 7.56 16.29
C SER A 13 -6.98 7.59 14.77
N TYR A 14 -6.01 7.64 13.87
CA TYR A 14 -6.22 7.22 12.49
C TYR A 14 -6.22 5.69 12.43
N SER A 15 -7.36 5.08 12.11
CA SER A 15 -7.38 3.64 11.83
C SER A 15 -6.59 3.38 10.54
N VAL A 16 -5.46 2.67 10.64
CA VAL A 16 -4.70 2.24 9.46
C VAL A 16 -5.61 1.40 8.55
N GLU A 17 -5.63 1.71 7.26
CA GLU A 17 -6.42 0.99 6.25
C GLU A 17 -5.50 0.35 5.20
N LEU A 18 -5.99 -0.68 4.50
CA LEU A 18 -5.20 -1.45 3.54
C LEU A 18 -5.87 -1.45 2.15
N ALA A 19 -5.15 -1.01 1.11
CA ALA A 19 -5.62 -1.17 -0.26
C ALA A 19 -5.56 -2.65 -0.68
N ASN A 20 -6.61 -3.16 -1.33
CA ASN A 20 -6.66 -4.57 -1.76
C ASN A 20 -5.57 -4.94 -2.80
N ILE A 21 -4.97 -3.95 -3.46
CA ILE A 21 -3.85 -4.13 -4.37
C ILE A 21 -2.62 -4.69 -3.65
N TYR A 22 -2.36 -4.31 -2.39
CA TYR A 22 -1.27 -4.91 -1.61
C TYR A 22 -1.45 -6.42 -1.42
N ILE A 23 -2.69 -6.88 -1.24
CA ILE A 23 -3.01 -8.31 -1.14
C ILE A 23 -2.64 -9.02 -2.45
N ALA A 24 -2.97 -8.40 -3.59
CA ALA A 24 -2.63 -8.94 -4.91
C ALA A 24 -1.10 -9.03 -5.09
N GLU A 25 -0.35 -8.00 -4.71
CA GLU A 25 1.12 -8.01 -4.79
C GLU A 25 1.74 -9.11 -3.93
N ILE A 26 1.29 -9.28 -2.68
CA ILE A 26 1.81 -10.31 -1.79
C ILE A 26 1.50 -11.71 -2.35
N ARG A 27 0.24 -11.96 -2.78
CA ARG A 27 -0.14 -13.25 -3.39
C ARG A 27 0.69 -13.57 -4.61
N PHE A 28 0.92 -12.57 -5.45
CA PHE A 28 1.74 -12.73 -6.64
C PHE A 28 3.19 -13.07 -6.31
N GLY A 29 3.77 -12.44 -5.28
CA GLY A 29 5.08 -12.79 -4.75
C GLY A 29 5.14 -14.24 -4.25
N ILE A 30 4.15 -14.67 -3.48
CA ILE A 30 4.03 -16.05 -2.96
C ILE A 30 4.04 -17.07 -4.10
N VAL A 31 3.16 -16.89 -5.10
CA VAL A 31 3.03 -17.82 -6.23
C VAL A 31 4.34 -17.94 -7.03
N ARG A 32 5.15 -16.88 -7.05
CA ARG A 32 6.44 -16.85 -7.75
C ARG A 32 7.60 -17.42 -6.95
N GLN A 33 7.40 -17.72 -5.67
CA GLN A 33 8.42 -18.27 -4.80
C GLN A 33 8.59 -19.79 -4.99
N ILE A 34 8.80 -20.21 -6.24
CA ILE A 34 8.91 -21.63 -6.65
C ILE A 34 10.15 -22.30 -6.05
N ARG A 35 11.19 -21.51 -5.74
CA ARG A 35 12.50 -22.01 -5.26
C ARG A 35 12.58 -22.16 -3.75
N ASP A 36 11.62 -21.63 -3.00
CA ASP A 36 11.64 -21.62 -1.54
C ASP A 36 10.21 -21.79 -0.99
N PRO A 37 9.71 -23.04 -0.94
CA PRO A 37 8.36 -23.34 -0.49
C PRO A 37 8.12 -22.96 0.97
N ASP A 38 9.12 -23.13 1.83
CA ASP A 38 9.02 -22.79 3.25
C ASP A 38 8.83 -21.28 3.45
N PHE A 39 9.55 -20.47 2.67
CA PHE A 39 9.34 -19.03 2.67
C PHE A 39 7.97 -18.65 2.10
N ALA A 40 7.51 -19.32 1.05
CA ALA A 40 6.16 -19.10 0.50
C ALA A 40 5.06 -19.40 1.53
N GLU A 41 5.20 -20.48 2.31
CA GLU A 41 4.27 -20.83 3.39
C GLU A 41 4.29 -19.82 4.54
N SER A 42 5.49 -19.31 4.88
CA SER A 42 5.64 -18.23 5.85
C SER A 42 4.89 -16.96 5.41
N LEU A 43 5.01 -16.60 4.13
CA LEU A 43 4.30 -15.46 3.54
C LEU A 43 2.78 -15.67 3.50
N GLU A 44 2.28 -16.87 3.16
CA GLU A 44 0.85 -17.20 3.23
C GLU A 44 0.33 -17.04 4.66
N SER A 45 1.07 -17.55 5.64
CA SER A 45 0.72 -17.40 7.06
C SER A 45 0.71 -15.94 7.50
N GLY A 46 1.66 -15.13 7.02
CA GLY A 46 1.69 -13.68 7.25
C GLY A 46 0.50 -12.97 6.63
N LEU A 47 0.17 -13.30 5.37
CA LEU A 47 -0.98 -12.72 4.67
C LEU A 47 -2.30 -13.08 5.37
N ALA A 48 -2.46 -14.33 5.83
CA ALA A 48 -3.65 -14.74 6.58
C ALA A 48 -3.86 -13.90 7.86
N LYS A 49 -2.78 -13.65 8.61
CA LYS A 49 -2.82 -12.78 9.80
C LYS A 49 -3.20 -11.34 9.43
N LEU A 50 -2.60 -10.81 8.37
CA LEU A 50 -2.91 -9.47 7.87
C LEU A 50 -4.38 -9.33 7.47
N MET A 51 -4.95 -10.34 6.79
CA MET A 51 -6.36 -10.35 6.40
C MET A 51 -7.30 -10.32 7.62
N ILE A 52 -6.94 -11.03 8.69
CA ILE A 52 -7.71 -11.01 9.95
C ILE A 52 -7.60 -9.63 10.59
N GLU A 53 -6.38 -9.09 10.71
CA GLU A 53 -6.12 -7.79 11.33
C GLU A 53 -6.91 -6.67 10.62
N PHE A 54 -6.90 -6.63 9.29
CA PHE A 54 -7.55 -5.61 8.48
C PHE A 54 -9.00 -5.91 8.11
N THR A 55 -9.67 -6.84 8.82
CA THR A 55 -11.09 -7.13 8.60
C THR A 55 -11.93 -5.85 8.68
N GLY A 56 -12.71 -5.57 7.62
CA GLY A 56 -13.52 -4.35 7.52
C GLY A 56 -12.75 -3.06 7.20
N ARG A 57 -11.41 -3.13 7.07
CA ARG A 57 -10.50 -2.00 6.76
C ARG A 57 -9.72 -2.20 5.47
N VAL A 58 -10.15 -3.15 4.63
CA VAL A 58 -9.61 -3.34 3.27
C VAL A 58 -10.40 -2.48 2.30
N ARG A 59 -9.73 -1.53 1.62
CA ARG A 59 -10.32 -0.66 0.63
C ARG A 59 -10.14 -1.21 -0.79
N PRO A 60 -11.22 -1.34 -1.57
CA PRO A 60 -11.13 -1.85 -2.93
C PRO A 60 -10.59 -0.80 -3.89
N PHE A 61 -9.72 -1.22 -4.80
CA PHE A 61 -9.51 -0.53 -6.07
C PHE A 61 -10.78 -0.67 -6.92
N GLY A 62 -11.71 0.27 -6.76
CA GLY A 62 -12.99 0.35 -7.46
C GLY A 62 -12.96 1.33 -8.63
N GLN A 63 -14.15 1.63 -9.18
CA GLN A 63 -14.28 2.49 -10.37
C GLN A 63 -13.68 3.88 -10.16
N ASP A 64 -14.02 4.57 -9.07
CA ASP A 64 -13.49 5.91 -8.77
C ASP A 64 -11.96 5.93 -8.67
N ALA A 65 -11.38 4.88 -8.08
CA ALA A 65 -9.93 4.73 -7.98
C ALA A 65 -9.30 4.42 -9.35
N ALA A 66 -9.99 3.68 -10.22
CA ALA A 66 -9.54 3.40 -11.57
C ALA A 66 -9.54 4.66 -12.46
N ASP A 67 -10.61 5.46 -12.38
CA ASP A 67 -10.72 6.72 -13.11
C ASP A 67 -9.63 7.71 -12.69
N LEU A 68 -9.40 7.84 -11.38
CA LEU A 68 -8.31 8.67 -10.85
C LEU A 68 -6.94 8.13 -11.29
N CYS A 69 -6.71 6.82 -11.17
CA CYS A 69 -5.44 6.18 -11.53
C CYS A 69 -5.06 6.43 -12.99
N GLY A 70 -6.04 6.43 -13.91
CA GLY A 70 -5.82 6.76 -15.32
C GLY A 70 -5.35 8.21 -15.56
N CYS A 71 -5.57 9.11 -14.60
CA CYS A 71 -5.17 10.51 -14.67
C CYS A 71 -3.85 10.80 -13.92
N LEU A 72 -3.35 9.86 -13.11
CA LEU A 72 -2.12 10.06 -12.34
C LEU A 72 -0.88 10.04 -13.24
N PRO A 73 0.13 10.89 -12.96
CA PRO A 73 1.41 10.82 -13.64
C PRO A 73 2.14 9.54 -13.21
N THR A 74 2.07 8.50 -14.03
CA THR A 74 2.72 7.22 -13.73
C THR A 74 4.12 7.13 -14.33
N PRO A 75 5.09 6.58 -13.58
CA PRO A 75 6.37 6.21 -14.17
C PRO A 75 6.12 5.24 -15.34
N TYR A 76 6.80 5.46 -16.46
CA TYR A 76 6.72 4.59 -17.65
C TYR A 76 5.37 4.53 -18.40
N ARG A 77 4.43 5.46 -18.13
CA ARG A 77 3.10 5.51 -18.77
C ARG A 77 2.32 4.19 -18.64
N SER A 78 2.50 3.48 -17.53
CA SER A 78 1.85 2.20 -17.28
C SER A 78 1.09 2.24 -15.96
N ILE A 79 -0.09 1.61 -15.95
CA ILE A 79 -0.85 1.41 -14.72
C ILE A 79 -0.19 0.28 -13.93
N THR A 80 0.50 0.64 -12.85
CA THR A 80 1.16 -0.29 -11.92
C THR A 80 0.51 -0.22 -10.54
N PRO A 81 0.79 -1.18 -9.65
CA PRO A 81 0.42 -1.07 -8.23
C PRO A 81 0.84 0.27 -7.61
N ASP A 82 2.01 0.80 -8.01
CA ASP A 82 2.51 2.11 -7.59
C ASP A 82 1.59 3.28 -7.98
N ALA A 83 0.68 3.10 -8.94
CA ALA A 83 -0.35 4.06 -9.31
C ALA A 83 -1.72 3.73 -8.67
N MET A 84 -2.07 2.44 -8.62
CA MET A 84 -3.35 1.98 -8.10
C MET A 84 -3.50 2.20 -6.59
N ILE A 85 -2.42 2.00 -5.82
CA ILE A 85 -2.45 2.16 -4.36
C ILE A 85 -2.68 3.63 -3.99
N PRO A 86 -1.91 4.61 -4.53
CA PRO A 86 -2.20 6.02 -4.29
C PRO A 86 -3.60 6.44 -4.72
N ALA A 87 -4.07 6.00 -5.89
CA ALA A 87 -5.42 6.32 -6.34
C ALA A 87 -6.49 5.78 -5.37
N THR A 88 -6.30 4.57 -4.85
CA THR A 88 -7.19 4.00 -3.81
C THR A 88 -7.17 4.87 -2.55
N GLY A 89 -5.98 5.22 -2.04
CA GLY A 89 -5.90 6.00 -0.82
C GLY A 89 -6.49 7.40 -0.95
N ILE A 90 -6.32 8.06 -2.10
CA ILE A 90 -6.94 9.37 -2.38
C ILE A 90 -8.47 9.28 -2.34
N VAL A 91 -9.06 8.30 -3.02
CA VAL A 91 -10.51 8.13 -3.08
C VAL A 91 -11.10 7.81 -1.70
N HIS A 92 -10.38 7.06 -0.87
CA HIS A 92 -10.87 6.61 0.44
C HIS A 92 -10.37 7.46 1.62
N GLY A 93 -9.59 8.53 1.38
CA GLY A 93 -9.01 9.36 2.44
C GLY A 93 -8.00 8.63 3.32
N MET A 94 -7.31 7.63 2.76
CA MET A 94 -6.30 6.84 3.47
C MET A 94 -4.94 7.52 3.39
N PRO A 95 -4.14 7.51 4.46
CA PRO A 95 -2.73 7.81 4.35
C PRO A 95 -2.04 6.77 3.46
N VAL A 96 -1.30 7.23 2.46
CA VAL A 96 -0.57 6.36 1.53
C VAL A 96 0.92 6.50 1.77
N PRO A 97 1.65 5.41 2.01
CA PRO A 97 3.11 5.45 2.03
C PRO A 97 3.60 5.59 0.58
N ILE A 98 4.07 6.79 0.22
CA ILE A 98 4.57 7.10 -1.11
C ILE A 98 6.09 7.09 -1.07
N ARG A 99 6.72 6.19 -1.85
CA ARG A 99 8.18 6.07 -1.89
C ARG A 99 8.86 7.26 -2.59
N ASN A 100 8.15 7.93 -3.51
CA ASN A 100 8.64 9.12 -4.19
C ASN A 100 7.64 10.28 -4.05
N ILE A 101 7.83 11.08 -3.02
CA ILE A 101 6.95 12.20 -2.65
C ILE A 101 6.79 13.21 -3.80
N SER A 102 7.85 13.41 -4.61
CA SER A 102 7.84 14.39 -5.71
C SER A 102 6.76 14.12 -6.76
N ASP A 103 6.38 12.86 -6.94
CA ASP A 103 5.44 12.46 -7.99
C ASP A 103 3.98 12.76 -7.57
N PHE A 104 3.74 13.05 -6.29
CA PHE A 104 2.40 13.15 -5.70
C PHE A 104 2.11 14.48 -4.99
N GLN A 105 3.09 15.38 -4.88
CA GLN A 105 2.92 16.72 -4.27
C GLN A 105 1.80 17.56 -4.91
N ALA A 106 1.47 17.31 -6.19
CA ALA A 106 0.42 18.03 -6.90
C ALA A 106 -1.00 17.52 -6.59
N LEU A 107 -1.17 16.41 -5.87
CA LEU A 107 -2.45 15.69 -5.76
C LEU A 107 -3.24 16.00 -4.49
N GLY A 108 -2.76 16.90 -3.62
CA GLY A 108 -3.51 17.38 -2.45
C GLY A 108 -3.78 16.31 -1.37
N VAL A 109 -3.04 15.22 -1.38
CA VAL A 109 -3.17 14.10 -0.42
C VAL A 109 -2.28 14.34 0.79
N GLU A 110 -2.72 13.88 1.96
CA GLU A 110 -1.84 13.78 3.12
C GLU A 110 -0.81 12.67 2.88
N ILE A 111 0.42 13.09 2.55
CA ILE A 111 1.54 12.18 2.30
C ILE A 111 2.22 11.89 3.63
N ILE A 112 2.15 10.64 4.08
CA ILE A 112 2.96 10.16 5.19
C ILE A 112 4.20 9.51 4.58
N ASP A 113 5.35 10.18 4.69
CA ASP A 113 6.64 9.54 4.42
C ASP A 113 7.03 8.72 5.66
N PRO A 114 7.00 7.38 5.59
CA PRO A 114 7.35 6.57 6.75
C PRO A 114 8.85 6.66 7.09
N TRP A 115 9.69 7.18 6.17
CA TRP A 115 11.14 7.35 6.34
C TRP A 115 11.57 8.78 6.65
N SER A 116 10.63 9.73 6.65
CA SER A 116 10.87 11.01 7.31
C SER A 116 10.82 10.74 8.80
N GLU A 117 11.97 10.38 9.39
CA GLU A 117 12.17 10.43 10.83
C GLU A 117 11.58 11.73 11.36
N GLY A 118 10.89 11.64 12.50
CA GLY A 118 10.45 12.80 13.25
C GLY A 118 11.62 13.75 13.44
N ALA A 119 11.59 14.87 12.72
CA ALA A 119 12.39 16.03 13.03
C ALA A 119 11.70 16.80 14.16
N VAL A 120 11.71 16.22 15.37
CA VAL A 120 11.93 16.86 16.68
C VAL A 120 11.86 15.81 17.80
#